data_AF-A0A7J4FX46-F1
#
_entry.id   AF-A0A7J4FX46-F1
#
_cell.length_a   1.000
_cell.length_b   1.000
_cell.length_c   1.000
_cell.angle_alpha   90.00
_cell.angle_beta   90.00
_cell.angle_gamma   90.00
#
_symmetry.space_group_name_H-M   'P 1'
#
loop_
_entity.id
_entity.type
_entity.pdbx_description
1 polymer ?
#
loop_
_entity_poly.entity_id
_entity_poly.type
_entity_poly.pdbx_seq_one_letter_code
_entity_poly.pdbx_strand_id
1 'polypeptide(L)' 'DLNGDGKITLADAVIMLEIAARGEWNAAADVSRDGRITSLDALMIAQAAAANLELQGCELK' A
#
# COMPACT_ATOMS: atom_id res chain seq x y z
N ASP A 1 -1.86 0.99 -6.31
CA ASP A 1 -1.55 2.31 -6.83
C ASP A 1 -2.74 3.19 -6.51
N LEU A 2 -2.65 3.86 -5.38
CA LEU A 2 -3.68 4.74 -4.82
C LEU A 2 -3.41 6.20 -5.19
N ASN A 3 -2.18 6.56 -5.58
CA ASN A 3 -1.83 7.90 -6.05
C ASN A 3 -1.79 8.02 -7.59
N GLY A 4 -1.93 6.92 -8.33
CA GLY A 4 -1.93 6.86 -9.79
C GLY A 4 -0.55 6.94 -10.43
N ASP A 5 0.53 6.62 -9.71
CA ASP A 5 1.91 6.73 -10.21
C ASP A 5 2.45 5.47 -10.91
N GLY A 6 1.62 4.43 -11.00
CA GLY A 6 1.93 3.15 -11.61
C GLY A 6 2.83 2.24 -10.75
N LYS A 7 3.11 2.61 -9.50
CA LYS A 7 3.96 1.85 -8.58
C LYS A 7 3.19 1.54 -7.30
N ILE A 8 3.70 0.55 -6.56
CA ILE A 8 3.26 0.26 -5.20
C ILE A 8 4.40 0.69 -4.29
N THR A 9 4.20 1.79 -3.59
CA THR A 9 5.20 2.46 -2.77
C THR A 9 4.66 2.75 -1.37
N LEU A 10 5.53 3.23 -0.49
CA LEU A 10 5.14 3.70 0.84
C LEU A 10 4.13 4.86 0.77
N ALA A 11 4.10 5.64 -0.32
CA ALA A 11 3.10 6.68 -0.51
C ALA A 11 1.69 6.09 -0.59
N ASP A 12 1.52 4.96 -1.30
CA ASP A 12 0.25 4.24 -1.34
C ASP A 12 -0.17 3.76 0.05
N ALA A 13 0.77 3.22 0.83
CA ALA A 13 0.49 2.75 2.18
C ALA A 13 0.01 3.88 3.11
N VAL A 14 0.60 5.06 3.00
CA VAL A 14 0.22 6.24 3.79
C VAL A 14 -1.16 6.75 3.40
N ILE A 15 -1.44 6.84 2.09
CA ILE A 15 -2.78 7.22 1.59
C ILE A 15 -3.83 6.22 2.06
N MET A 16 -3.51 4.93 2.03
CA MET A 16 -4.38 3.88 2.51
C MET A 16 -4.66 4.00 4.02
N LEU A 17 -3.66 4.33 4.82
CA LEU A 17 -3.82 4.58 6.26
C LEU A 17 -4.71 5.80 6.53
N GLU A 18 -4.59 6.85 5.71
CA GLU A 18 -5.45 8.03 5.80
C GLU A 18 -6.91 7.69 5.47
N ILE A 19 -7.15 6.89 4.42
CA ILE A 19 -8.48 6.38 4.04
C ILE A 19 -9.07 5.54 5.18
N ALA A 20 -8.26 4.65 5.76
CA ALA A 20 -8.66 3.83 6.91
C ALA A 20 -9.03 4.69 8.13
N ALA A 21 -8.24 5.73 8.43
CA ALA A 21 -8.49 6.66 9.54
C ALA A 21 -9.74 7.52 9.32
N ARG A 22 -10.07 7.84 8.07
CA ARG A 22 -11.32 8.51 7.67
C ARG A 22 -12.54 7.57 7.70
N GLY A 23 -12.31 6.25 7.77
CA GLY A 23 -13.38 5.25 7.70
C GLY A 23 -13.98 5.11 6.30
N GLU A 24 -13.26 5.57 5.27
CA GLU A 24 -13.68 5.43 3.88
C GLU A 24 -13.34 4.02 3.37
N TRP A 25 -14.24 3.45 2.57
CA TRP A 25 -14.02 2.14 1.95
C TRP A 25 -13.59 2.32 0.49
N ASN A 26 -12.52 1.62 0.11
CA ASN A 26 -11.95 1.61 -1.23
C ASN A 26 -11.48 0.19 -1.56
N ALA A 27 -12.04 -0.41 -2.61
CA ALA A 27 -11.69 -1.76 -3.04
C ALA A 27 -10.19 -1.94 -3.38
N ALA A 28 -9.50 -0.87 -3.79
CA ALA A 28 -8.06 -0.91 -4.08
C ALA A 28 -7.19 -0.88 -2.80
N ALA A 29 -7.77 -0.53 -1.66
CA ALA A 29 -7.11 -0.42 -0.37
C ALA A 29 -7.41 -1.62 0.56
N ASP A 30 -8.40 -2.45 0.24
CA ASP A 30 -8.66 -3.73 0.91
C ASP A 30 -7.76 -4.82 0.31
N VAL A 31 -6.51 -4.88 0.80
CA VAL A 31 -5.48 -5.79 0.28
C VAL A 31 -5.63 -7.20 0.85
N SER A 32 -6.13 -7.32 2.08
CA SER A 32 -6.44 -8.61 2.70
C SER A 32 -7.70 -9.25 2.12
N ARG A 33 -8.58 -8.46 1.49
CA ARG A 33 -9.91 -8.84 0.97
C ARG A 33 -10.84 -9.36 2.06
N ASP A 34 -10.68 -8.87 3.28
CA ASP A 34 -11.54 -9.21 4.42
C ASP A 34 -12.80 -8.32 4.51
N GLY A 35 -12.93 -7.37 3.57
CA GLY A 35 -14.03 -6.42 3.50
C GLY A 35 -13.84 -5.21 4.43
N ARG A 36 -12.67 -5.05 5.05
CA ARG A 36 -12.35 -3.94 5.96
C ARG A 36 -10.99 -3.35 5.56
N ILE A 37 -10.91 -2.03 5.60
CA ILE A 37 -9.64 -1.33 5.45
C ILE A 37 -9.12 -1.07 6.84
N THR A 38 -8.09 -1.81 7.24
CA THR A 38 -7.50 -1.71 8.58
C THR A 38 -6.02 -1.38 8.51
N SER A 39 -5.40 -1.07 9.65
CA SER A 39 -3.95 -0.89 9.73
C SER A 39 -3.17 -2.14 9.27
N LEU A 40 -3.80 -3.32 9.24
CA LEU A 40 -3.22 -4.54 8.69
C LEU A 40 -3.00 -4.44 7.18
N ASP A 41 -4.01 -3.99 6.44
CA ASP A 41 -3.91 -3.77 5.00
C ASP A 41 -2.84 -2.72 4.67
N ALA A 42 -2.74 -1.66 5.50
CA ALA A 42 -1.73 -0.61 5.33
C ALA A 42 -0.33 -1.15 5.54
N LEU A 43 -0.17 -2.06 6.50
CA LEU A 43 1.09 -2.75 6.74
C LEU A 43 1.43 -3.71 5.59
N MET A 44 0.46 -4.40 5.00
CA MET A 44 0.69 -5.26 3.84
C MET A 44 1.17 -4.46 2.63
N ILE A 45 0.59 -3.28 2.36
CA ILE A 45 1.09 -2.38 1.31
C ILE A 45 2.49 -1.87 1.66
N ALA A 46 2.73 -1.45 2.90
CA ALA A 46 4.05 -0.97 3.33
C ALA A 46 5.13 -2.06 3.19
N GLN A 47 4.81 -3.31 3.52
CA GLN A 47 5.71 -4.45 3.31
C GLN A 47 5.94 -4.75 1.82
N ALA A 48 4.87 -4.75 1.01
CA ALA A 48 4.99 -4.96 -0.43
C ALA A 48 5.83 -3.86 -1.08
N ALA A 49 5.63 -2.60 -0.67
CA ALA A 49 6.42 -1.44 -1.11
C ALA A 49 7.88 -1.54 -0.67
N ALA A 50 8.15 -1.95 0.56
CA ALA A 50 9.51 -2.15 1.07
C ALA A 50 10.24 -3.29 0.34
N ALA A 51 9.56 -4.41 0.11
CA ALA A 51 10.09 -5.52 -0.69
C ALA A 51 10.34 -5.11 -2.15
N ASN A 52 9.46 -4.28 -2.72
CA ASN A 52 9.66 -3.73 -4.05
C ASN A 52 10.83 -2.74 -4.11
N LEU A 53 11.08 -2.00 -3.01
CA LEU A 53 12.26 -1.15 -2.86
C LEU A 53 13.56 -1.97 -2.81
N GLU A 54 13.55 -3.10 -2.12
CA GLU A 54 14.68 -4.04 -2.08
C GLU A 54 14.97 -4.65 -3.46
N LEU A 55 13.94 -4.92 -4.26
CA LEU A 55 14.11 -5.43 -5.63
C LEU A 55 14.68 -4.36 -6.59
N GLN A 56 14.34 -3.08 -6.41
CA GLN A 56 14.93 -1.97 -7.19
C GLN A 56 16.35 -1.60 -6.73
N GLY A 57 16.76 -2.00 -5.53
CA GLY A 57 18.12 -1.81 -5.01
C GLY A 57 19.18 -2.76 -5.60
N CYS A 58 18.77 -3.85 -6.25
CA CYS A 58 19.68 -4.81 -6.88
C CYS A 58 19.93 -4.55 -8.38
N GLU A 59 19.33 -3.54 -9.00
CA GLU A 59 19.69 -3.07 -10.35
C GLU A 59 20.77 -1.98 -10.29
N LEU A 60 21.96 -2.36 -9.82
CA LEU A 60 23.21 -1.67 -10.14
C LEU A 60 24.16 -2.71 -10.76
N LYS A 61 24.09 -2.83 -12.09
CA LYS A 61 25.18 -3.34 -12.92
C LYS A 61 26.29 -2.29 -12.99
#